data_AF-A0A9N9GPL0-F1
#
_entry.id   AF-A0A9N9GPL0-F1
#
_cell.length_a   1.000
_cell.length_b   1.000
_cell.length_c   1.000
_cell.angle_alpha   90.00
_cell.angle_beta   90.00
_cell.angle_gamma   90.00
#
_symmetry.space_group_name_H-M   'P 1'
#
loop_
_entity.id
_entity.type
_entity.pdbx_description
1 polymer ?
#
loop_
_entity_poly.entity_id
_entity_poly.type
_entity_poly.pdbx_seq_one_letter_code
_entity_poly.pdbx_strand_id
1 'polypeptide(L)'
;MISQGSLSIGYFRVCSGYQKYMVHHLVALTFCLKEQGKDYVNHIDGNPTNNKASNLEWCTQKENMQHAIHLELWNGYKCIVKQISDNGVTQEFLSLKETERATGIKSQNIGAVCRNIVSQAGGYHWKYVNTIIHNKD
;
A
#
# COMPACT_ATOMS: atom_id res chain seq x y z
N MET A 1 -12.60 -27.37 21.35
CA MET A 1 -11.23 -27.08 21.82
C MET A 1 -10.72 -25.88 21.02
N ILE A 2 -10.42 -24.75 21.67
CA ILE A 2 -9.79 -23.61 21.01
C ILE A 2 -8.28 -23.87 21.05
N SER A 3 -7.63 -24.00 19.90
CA SER A 3 -6.20 -24.32 19.82
C SER A 3 -5.33 -23.07 19.59
N GLN A 4 -4.05 -23.17 19.98
CA GLN A 4 -3.07 -22.09 20.08
C GLN A 4 -2.87 -21.29 18.80
N GLY A 5 -2.60 -20.00 18.99
CA GLY A 5 -2.57 -19.02 17.93
C GLY A 5 -1.36 -19.11 17.01
N SER A 6 -1.63 -18.95 15.72
CA SER A 6 -0.60 -18.83 14.68
C SER A 6 -0.59 -17.40 14.14
N LEU A 7 0.61 -16.91 13.82
CA LEU A 7 0.77 -15.70 13.03
C LEU A 7 0.58 -16.07 11.56
N SER A 8 -0.37 -15.41 10.90
CA SER A 8 -0.55 -15.54 9.45
C SER A 8 -0.62 -14.14 8.87
N ILE A 9 0.40 -13.79 8.08
CA ILE A 9 0.56 -12.44 7.51
C ILE A 9 0.68 -11.38 8.64
N GLY A 10 1.30 -11.74 9.76
CA GLY A 10 1.50 -10.84 10.92
C GLY A 10 0.34 -10.77 11.91
N TYR A 11 -0.83 -11.33 11.61
CA TYR A 11 -2.00 -11.29 12.50
C TYR A 11 -2.14 -12.55 13.34
N PHE A 12 -2.47 -12.38 14.63
CA PHE A 12 -2.86 -13.48 15.50
C PHE A 12 -4.21 -14.08 15.09
N ARG A 13 -4.28 -15.41 15.05
CA ARG A 13 -5.51 -16.16 14.77
C ARG A 13 -5.77 -17.20 15.84
N VAL A 14 -7.04 -17.54 16.04
CA VAL A 14 -7.48 -18.67 16.85
C VAL A 14 -8.40 -19.58 16.03
N CYS A 15 -8.46 -20.85 16.38
CA CYS A 15 -9.29 -21.84 15.69
C CYS A 15 -10.41 -22.34 16.60
N SER A 16 -11.62 -22.48 16.06
CA SER A 16 -12.71 -23.24 16.68
C SER A 16 -13.15 -24.30 15.69
N GLY A 17 -12.77 -25.56 15.94
CA GLY A 17 -12.88 -26.62 14.95
C GLY A 17 -12.05 -26.30 13.70
N TYR A 18 -12.67 -26.35 12.51
CA TYR A 18 -12.04 -26.00 11.24
C TYR A 18 -12.08 -24.50 10.93
N GLN A 19 -12.84 -23.72 11.68
CA GLN A 19 -13.01 -22.29 11.43
C GLN A 19 -11.88 -21.49 12.06
N LYS A 20 -11.30 -20.55 11.28
CA LYS A 20 -10.25 -19.64 11.72
C LYS A 20 -10.83 -18.24 11.96
N TYR A 21 -10.41 -17.62 13.06
CA TYR A 21 -10.82 -16.27 13.45
C TYR A 21 -9.59 -15.41 13.68
N MET A 22 -9.65 -14.13 13.31
CA MET A 22 -8.61 -13.16 13.62
C MET A 22 -8.85 -12.57 15.01
N VAL A 23 -7.82 -12.55 15.85
CA VAL A 23 -7.95 -12.11 17.25
C VAL A 23 -8.37 -10.64 17.33
N HIS A 24 -7.73 -9.74 16.57
CA HIS A 24 -8.10 -8.32 16.56
C HIS A 24 -9.57 -8.10 16.19
N HIS A 25 -10.12 -8.90 15.28
CA HIS A 25 -11.51 -8.77 14.86
C HIS A 25 -12.47 -9.20 15.98
N LEU A 26 -12.16 -10.30 16.68
CA LEU A 26 -12.93 -10.73 17.85
C LEU A 26 -12.90 -9.69 18.98
N VAL A 27 -11.74 -9.10 19.24
CA VAL A 27 -11.59 -8.02 20.22
C VAL A 27 -12.42 -6.80 19.80
N ALA A 28 -12.30 -6.34 18.56
CA ALA A 28 -13.02 -5.17 18.06
C ALA A 28 -14.54 -5.36 18.04
N LEU A 29 -15.04 -6.56 17.71
CA LEU A 29 -16.47 -6.89 17.77
C LEU A 29 -17.04 -6.82 19.19
N THR A 30 -16.21 -7.03 20.21
CA THR A 30 -16.65 -7.09 21.61
C THR A 30 -16.46 -5.75 22.34
N PHE A 31 -15.36 -5.05 22.06
CA PHE A 31 -14.89 -3.93 22.87
C PHE A 31 -14.81 -2.58 22.14
N CYS A 32 -14.98 -2.56 20.81
CA CYS A 32 -14.94 -1.32 20.02
C CYS A 32 -16.34 -0.99 19.50
N LEU A 33 -16.77 0.26 19.68
CA LEU A 33 -18.03 0.74 19.12
C LEU A 33 -17.93 0.77 17.59
N LYS A 34 -18.83 0.05 16.92
CA LYS A 34 -18.90 0.03 15.46
C LYS A 34 -19.82 1.14 14.95
N GLU A 35 -19.26 2.07 14.21
CA GLU A 35 -20.03 3.07 13.47
C GLU A 35 -20.58 2.49 12.15
N GLN A 36 -21.72 3.00 11.69
CA GLN A 36 -22.32 2.56 10.44
C GLN A 36 -21.40 2.88 9.24
N GLY A 37 -21.21 1.91 8.35
CA GLY A 37 -20.37 2.06 7.15
C GLY A 37 -18.88 1.83 7.37
N LYS A 38 -18.44 1.54 8.61
CA LYS A 38 -17.05 1.20 8.94
C LYS A 38 -16.92 -0.31 9.17
N ASP A 39 -16.55 -1.04 8.11
CA ASP A 39 -16.56 -2.50 8.09
C ASP A 39 -15.18 -3.16 8.28
N TYR A 40 -14.11 -2.36 8.45
CA TYR A 40 -12.74 -2.84 8.60
C TYR A 40 -12.21 -2.51 9.99
N VAL A 41 -11.38 -3.38 10.56
CA VAL A 41 -10.65 -3.10 11.81
C VAL A 41 -9.25 -2.63 11.47
N ASN A 42 -8.87 -1.46 11.97
CA ASN A 42 -7.54 -0.88 11.84
C ASN A 42 -6.77 -0.98 13.17
N HIS A 43 -5.44 -1.15 13.08
CA HIS A 43 -4.52 -1.02 14.20
C HIS A 43 -3.95 0.40 14.19
N ILE A 44 -4.26 1.18 15.21
CA ILE A 44 -3.91 2.61 15.28
C ILE A 44 -2.39 2.80 15.20
N ASP A 45 -1.61 1.95 15.87
CA ASP A 45 -0.14 1.96 15.83
C ASP A 45 0.46 1.26 14.59
N GLY A 46 -0.36 0.67 13.72
CA GLY A 46 0.10 -0.10 12.57
C GLY A 46 0.74 -1.46 12.90
N ASN A 47 0.75 -1.89 14.17
CA ASN A 47 1.31 -3.16 14.60
C ASN A 47 0.23 -4.25 14.69
N PRO A 48 0.21 -5.25 13.79
CA PRO A 48 -0.83 -6.28 13.75
C PRO A 48 -0.85 -7.24 14.95
N THR A 49 0.19 -7.19 15.80
CA THR A 49 0.29 -7.99 17.03
C THR A 49 -0.30 -7.28 18.26
N ASN A 50 -0.46 -5.95 18.22
CA ASN A 50 -1.01 -5.17 19.34
C ASN A 50 -2.55 -5.16 19.31
N ASN A 51 -3.16 -6.22 19.84
CA ASN A 51 -4.61 -6.42 19.82
C ASN A 51 -5.34 -5.80 21.02
N LYS A 52 -4.77 -4.81 21.71
CA LYS A 52 -5.49 -4.11 22.78
C LYS A 52 -6.69 -3.37 22.17
N ALA A 53 -7.87 -3.44 22.80
CA ALA A 53 -9.05 -2.75 22.30
C ALA A 53 -8.82 -1.24 22.10
N SER A 54 -8.00 -0.61 22.96
CA SER A 54 -7.60 0.79 22.84
C SER A 54 -6.72 1.11 21.63
N ASN A 55 -6.17 0.09 20.97
CA ASN A 55 -5.36 0.20 19.75
C ASN A 55 -6.14 -0.18 18.48
N LEU A 56 -7.42 -0.54 18.60
CA LEU A 56 -8.24 -0.99 17.50
C LEU A 56 -9.40 -0.03 17.26
N GLU A 57 -9.66 0.26 16.00
CA GLU A 57 -10.80 1.08 15.59
C GLU A 57 -11.51 0.47 14.38
N TRP A 58 -12.81 0.73 14.26
CA TRP A 58 -13.54 0.47 13.03
C TRP A 58 -13.26 1.62 12.05
N CYS A 59 -13.00 1.28 10.80
CA CYS A 59 -12.70 2.21 9.73
C CYS A 59 -13.32 1.75 8.41
N THR A 60 -13.39 2.66 7.45
CA THR A 60 -13.60 2.36 6.04
C THR A 60 -12.29 1.88 5.40
N GLN A 61 -12.39 1.21 4.25
CA GLN A 61 -11.20 0.81 3.48
C GLN A 61 -10.31 2.01 3.12
N LYS A 62 -10.92 3.16 2.79
CA LYS A 62 -10.20 4.38 2.40
C LYS A 62 -9.39 4.94 3.57
N GLU A 63 -10.00 5.04 4.75
CA GLU A 63 -9.32 5.50 5.97
C GLU A 63 -8.14 4.58 6.33
N ASN A 64 -8.35 3.26 6.29
CA ASN A 64 -7.28 2.28 6.56
C ASN A 64 -6.10 2.45 5.59
N MET A 65 -6.38 2.62 4.29
CA MET A 65 -5.33 2.88 3.29
C MET A 65 -4.60 4.20 3.55
N GLN A 66 -5.32 5.28 3.86
CA GLN A 66 -4.73 6.57 4.17
C GLN A 66 -3.84 6.50 5.42
N HIS A 67 -4.27 5.76 6.45
CA HIS A 67 -3.50 5.51 7.66
C HIS A 67 -2.22 4.74 7.37
N ALA A 68 -2.31 3.66 6.58
CA ALA A 68 -1.14 2.87 6.16
C ALA A 68 -0.13 3.71 5.35
N ILE A 69 -0.60 4.65 4.52
CA ILE A 69 0.27 5.60 3.81
C ILE A 69 0.93 6.58 4.79
N HIS A 70 0.17 7.11 5.75
CA HIS A 70 0.68 8.05 6.75
C HIS A 70 1.76 7.42 7.64
N LEU A 71 1.59 6.15 7.99
CA LEU A 71 2.57 5.36 8.75
C LEU A 71 3.70 4.77 7.89
N GLU A 72 3.76 5.09 6.59
CA GLU A 72 4.74 4.53 5.65
C GLU A 72 4.74 2.99 5.56
N LEU A 73 3.64 2.35 5.96
CA LEU A 73 3.44 0.90 5.88
C LEU A 73 3.00 0.45 4.48
N TRP A 74 2.48 1.39 3.69
CA TRP A 74 2.07 1.12 2.32
C TRP A 74 3.25 1.17 1.35
N ASN A 75 3.81 0.00 1.07
CA ASN A 75 4.80 -0.21 0.01
C ASN A 75 4.13 -0.32 -1.37
N GLY A 76 3.24 0.61 -1.72
CA GLY A 76 2.71 0.70 -3.07
C GLY A 76 3.85 0.67 -4.08
N TYR A 77 3.64 0.05 -5.24
CA TYR A 77 4.65 0.01 -6.30
C TYR A 77 5.12 1.44 -6.56
N LYS A 78 6.34 1.78 -6.12
CA LYS A 78 6.99 3.03 -6.49
C LYS A 78 7.25 2.93 -7.98
N CYS A 79 6.36 3.51 -8.75
CA CYS A 79 6.47 3.59 -10.20
C CYS A 79 7.45 4.72 -10.53
N ILE A 80 8.70 4.50 -10.13
CA ILE A 80 9.78 5.41 -10.44
C ILE A 80 9.94 5.41 -11.95
N VAL A 81 9.98 6.58 -12.55
CA VAL A 81 10.17 6.76 -13.98
C VAL A 81 11.42 7.56 -14.24
N LYS A 82 12.21 7.09 -15.20
CA LYS A 82 13.42 7.73 -15.68
C LYS A 82 13.13 8.42 -17.00
N GLN A 83 13.31 9.73 -17.02
CA GLN A 83 13.42 10.55 -18.21
C GLN A 83 14.81 10.40 -18.81
N ILE A 84 14.89 10.28 -20.12
CA ILE A 84 16.15 10.16 -20.87
C ILE A 84 16.08 11.16 -22.03
N SER A 85 16.94 12.17 -22.00
CA SER A 85 17.13 13.13 -23.08
C SER A 85 18.02 12.55 -24.19
N ASP A 86 17.92 13.09 -25.41
CA ASP A 86 18.72 12.65 -26.56
C ASP A 86 20.24 12.84 -26.36
N ASN A 87 20.65 13.78 -25.50
CA ASN A 87 22.04 13.99 -25.11
C ASN A 87 22.53 13.05 -23.99
N GLY A 88 21.70 12.07 -23.58
CA GLY A 88 22.02 11.10 -22.54
C GLY A 88 21.82 11.59 -21.10
N VAL A 89 21.39 12.83 -20.89
CA VAL A 89 21.03 13.31 -19.54
C VAL A 89 19.79 12.56 -19.05
N THR A 90 19.81 12.14 -17.79
CA THR A 90 18.68 11.41 -17.18
C THR A 90 18.22 12.06 -15.89
N GLN A 91 16.92 11.96 -15.62
CA GLN A 91 16.29 12.41 -14.40
C GLN A 91 15.26 11.37 -13.94
N GLU A 92 15.22 11.07 -12.64
CA GLU A 92 14.25 10.14 -12.06
C GLU A 92 13.17 10.89 -11.28
N PHE A 93 11.95 10.38 -11.34
CA PHE A 93 10.79 10.87 -10.60
C PHE A 93 10.17 9.71 -9.84
N LEU A 94 9.70 9.95 -8.61
CA LEU A 94 9.19 8.91 -7.71
C LEU A 94 7.83 8.36 -8.17
N SER A 95 7.12 9.10 -9.03
CA SER A 95 5.88 8.65 -9.65
C SER A 95 5.57 9.34 -10.98
N LEU A 96 4.69 8.72 -11.78
CA LEU A 96 4.09 9.35 -12.96
C LEU A 96 3.39 10.67 -12.65
N LYS A 97 2.73 10.78 -11.49
CA LYS A 97 2.00 12.00 -11.10
C LYS A 97 2.92 13.14 -10.71
N GLU A 98 4.01 12.85 -10.03
CA GLU A 98 5.08 13.82 -9.82
C GLU A 98 5.68 14.29 -11.15
N THR A 99 5.95 13.34 -12.06
CA THR A 99 6.47 13.64 -13.39
C THR A 99 5.54 14.58 -14.17
N GLU A 100 4.23 14.31 -14.16
CA GLU A 100 3.23 15.18 -14.81
C GLU A 100 3.21 16.59 -14.21
N ARG A 101 3.38 16.73 -12.88
CA ARG A 101 3.46 18.05 -12.23
C ARG A 101 4.74 18.80 -12.59
N ALA A 102 5.87 18.10 -12.65
CA ALA A 102 7.18 18.70 -12.90
C ALA A 102 7.37 19.07 -14.38
N THR A 103 6.87 18.25 -15.31
CA THR A 103 7.11 18.39 -16.75
C THR A 103 5.92 18.93 -17.54
N GLY A 104 4.71 18.89 -16.98
CA GLY A 104 3.46 19.18 -17.68
C GLY A 104 3.02 18.10 -18.67
N ILE A 105 3.81 17.03 -18.86
CA ILE A 105 3.49 15.93 -19.77
C ILE A 105 2.50 14.98 -19.11
N LYS A 106 1.41 14.66 -19.80
CA LYS A 106 0.39 13.76 -19.24
C LYS A 106 0.96 12.39 -18.90
N SER A 107 0.66 11.91 -17.68
CA SER A 107 1.09 10.61 -17.16
C SER A 107 0.79 9.46 -18.14
N GLN A 108 -0.34 9.53 -18.85
CA GLN A 108 -0.75 8.53 -19.84
C GLN A 108 0.22 8.43 -21.03
N ASN A 109 0.79 9.56 -21.49
CA ASN A 109 1.72 9.60 -22.60
C ASN A 109 3.08 9.06 -22.16
N ILE A 110 3.55 9.46 -20.97
CA ILE A 110 4.77 8.92 -20.35
C ILE A 110 4.65 7.39 -20.20
N GLY A 111 3.52 6.92 -19.65
CA GLY A 111 3.26 5.50 -19.48
C GLY A 111 3.10 4.73 -20.79
N ALA A 112 2.73 5.37 -21.90
CA ALA A 112 2.73 4.76 -23.23
C ALA A 112 4.17 4.58 -23.76
N VAL A 113 5.06 5.54 -23.51
CA VAL A 113 6.49 5.42 -23.83
C VAL A 113 7.14 4.30 -23.03
N CYS A 114 6.92 4.24 -21.71
CA CYS A 114 7.49 3.19 -20.86
C CYS A 114 7.04 1.77 -21.27
N ARG A 115 5.88 1.64 -21.94
CA ARG A 115 5.34 0.38 -22.47
C ARG A 115 5.74 0.11 -23.93
N ASN A 116 6.59 0.95 -24.50
CA ASN A 116 7.02 0.90 -25.90
C ASN A 116 5.87 1.01 -26.92
N ILE A 117 4.76 1.68 -26.58
CA ILE A 117 3.64 1.92 -27.49
C ILE A 117 3.93 3.11 -28.41
N VAL A 118 4.61 4.13 -27.86
CA VAL A 118 5.11 5.30 -28.59
C VAL A 118 6.59 5.48 -28.25
N SER A 119 7.35 6.11 -29.15
CA SER A 119 8.80 6.25 -28.98
C SER A 119 9.19 7.30 -27.95
N GLN A 120 8.44 8.41 -27.87
CA GLN A 120 8.77 9.58 -27.04
C GLN A 120 7.50 10.30 -26.54
N ALA A 121 7.66 11.07 -25.47
CA ALA A 121 6.65 12.01 -24.97
C ALA A 121 7.34 13.28 -24.46
N GLY A 122 6.88 14.44 -24.93
CA GLY A 122 7.47 15.74 -24.60
C GLY A 122 8.92 15.93 -25.04
N GLY A 123 9.38 15.18 -26.06
CA GLY A 123 10.77 15.21 -26.53
C GLY A 123 11.74 14.34 -25.74
N TYR A 124 11.25 13.46 -24.87
CA TYR A 124 12.08 12.56 -24.06
C TYR A 124 11.68 11.10 -24.25
N HIS A 125 12.64 10.21 -24.02
CA HIS A 125 12.38 8.79 -23.78
C HIS A 125 12.09 8.56 -22.29
N TRP A 126 11.30 7.53 -22.00
CA TRP A 126 10.86 7.22 -20.65
C TRP A 126 10.98 5.72 -20.37
N LYS A 127 11.44 5.36 -19.18
CA LYS A 127 11.49 3.97 -18.72
C LYS A 127 11.04 3.86 -17.27
N TYR A 128 10.32 2.79 -16.93
CA TYR A 128 10.12 2.42 -15.54
C TYR A 128 11.44 1.96 -14.94
N VAL A 129 11.77 2.48 -13.77
CA VAL A 129 12.87 1.97 -12.95
C VAL A 129 12.28 0.88 -12.06
N ASN A 130 12.63 -0.38 -12.32
CA ASN A 130 12.23 -1.49 -11.47
C ASN A 130 12.88 -1.30 -10.09
N THR A 131 12.13 -0.79 -9.12
CA THR A 131 12.50 -0.94 -7.72
C THR A 131 11.93 -2.26 -7.25
N ILE A 132 12.73 -3.34 -7.36
CA ILE A 132 12.49 -4.52 -6.54
C ILE A 132 12.77 -4.06 -5.11
N ILE A 133 11.75 -3.57 -4.39
CA ILE A 133 11.82 -3.47 -2.93
C ILE A 133 11.26 -4.78 -2.38
N HIS A 134 11.98 -5.87 -2.67
CA HIS A 134 12.01 -6.97 -1.74
C HIS A 134 12.96 -6.57 -0.63
N ASN A 135 12.45 -6.42 0.59
CA ASN A 135 13.12 -6.80 1.81
C ASN A 135 12.02 -7.00 2.86
N LYS A 136 11.61 -8.25 3.02
CA LYS A 136 11.07 -8.76 4.28
C LYS A 136 12.16 -9.67 4.82
N ASP A 137 12.90 -9.17 5.80
CA ASP A 137 13.53 -10.02 6.80
C ASP A 137 12.50 -10.29 7.91
#